data_AF-A0A0F9EB15-F1
#
_entry.id   AF-A0A0F9EB15-F1
#
_cell.length_a   1.000
_cell.length_b   1.000
_cell.length_c   1.000
_cell.angle_alpha   90.00
_cell.angle_beta   90.00
_cell.angle_gamma   90.00
#
_symmetry.space_group_name_H-M   'P 1'
#
loop_
_entity.id
_entity.type
_entity.pdbx_description
1 polymer ?
#
loop_
_entity_poly.entity_id
_entity_poly.type
_entity_poly.pdbx_seq_one_letter_code
_entity_poly.pdbx_strand_id
1 'polypeptide(L)'
;TVRWRATRARYYATHRDKMRAINTQYYVDHREEILARQRSEEVRIVHAERYARNRDDIRAKQAVYRREHQEEHQARTTDYQHRQRANGGSFTLAEWEVKQVMFDFRCAYCGQEAKLTRDHIIPLSEGGTHDYSNIVPACQSCNSRKGRRIVDIGAYCGS
;
A
#
# COMPACT_ATOMS: atom_id res chain seq x y z
N THR A 1 33.39 -4.14 12.66
CA THR A 1 33.66 -3.46 13.95
C THR A 1 32.65 -2.33 14.18
N VAL A 2 32.35 -1.99 15.44
CA VAL A 2 31.40 -0.91 15.83
C VAL A 2 31.78 0.42 15.18
N ARG A 3 33.09 0.67 15.03
CA ARG A 3 33.67 1.84 14.34
C ARG A 3 33.20 1.94 12.88
N TRP A 4 33.24 0.87 12.10
CA TRP A 4 32.81 0.87 10.69
C TRP A 4 31.32 1.20 10.51
N ARG A 5 30.45 0.69 11.39
CA ARG A 5 29.01 0.98 11.35
C ARG A 5 28.73 2.46 11.62
N ALA A 6 29.45 3.06 12.59
CA ALA A 6 29.32 4.48 12.92
C ALA A 6 29.84 5.40 11.80
N THR A 7 30.97 5.05 11.17
CA THR A 7 31.53 5.81 10.03
C THR A 7 30.60 5.74 8.81
N ARG A 8 30.05 4.55 8.53
CA ARG A 8 29.08 4.34 7.45
C ARG A 8 27.78 5.12 7.70
N ALA A 9 27.27 5.13 8.92
CA ALA A 9 26.06 5.90 9.26
C ALA A 9 26.24 7.40 8.99
N ARG A 10 27.37 7.98 9.38
CA ARG A 10 27.68 9.39 9.10
C ARG A 10 27.80 9.66 7.60
N TYR A 11 28.46 8.76 6.85
CA TYR A 11 28.58 8.87 5.40
C TYR A 11 27.20 8.85 4.71
N TYR A 12 26.33 7.92 5.07
CA TYR A 12 24.95 7.86 4.52
C TYR A 12 24.12 9.09 4.91
N ALA A 13 24.35 9.67 6.08
CA ALA A 13 23.66 10.88 6.52
C ALA A 13 24.06 12.10 5.66
N THR A 14 25.34 12.24 5.33
CA THR A 14 25.86 13.36 4.54
C THR A 14 25.78 13.17 3.03
N HIS A 15 25.59 11.93 2.56
CA HIS A 15 25.55 11.58 1.13
C HIS A 15 24.22 10.93 0.74
N ARG A 16 23.13 11.29 1.41
CA ARG A 16 21.83 10.64 1.25
C ARG A 16 21.36 10.60 -0.20
N ASP A 17 21.43 11.73 -0.92
CA ASP A 17 20.92 11.83 -2.29
C ASP A 17 21.79 11.05 -3.27
N LYS A 18 23.12 11.15 -3.14
CA LYS A 18 24.07 10.33 -3.91
C LYS A 18 23.84 8.84 -3.68
N MET A 19 23.67 8.43 -2.42
CA MET A 19 23.40 7.03 -2.08
C MET A 19 22.03 6.56 -2.58
N ARG A 20 21.01 7.42 -2.56
CA ARG A 20 19.72 7.12 -3.15
C ARG A 20 19.85 6.91 -4.66
N ALA A 21 20.51 7.82 -5.38
CA ALA A 21 20.72 7.70 -6.82
C ALA A 21 21.47 6.41 -7.20
N ILE A 22 22.56 6.10 -6.49
CA ILE A 22 23.33 4.86 -6.70
C ILE A 22 22.47 3.62 -6.44
N ASN A 23 21.75 3.57 -5.31
CA ASN A 23 20.92 2.42 -4.98
C ASN A 23 19.72 2.27 -5.93
N THR A 24 19.14 3.38 -6.38
CA THR A 24 18.07 3.39 -7.39
C THR A 24 18.59 2.81 -8.69
N GLN A 25 19.74 3.29 -9.20
CA GLN A 25 20.32 2.79 -10.44
C GLN A 25 20.66 1.29 -10.33
N TYR A 26 21.32 0.88 -9.24
CA TYR A 26 21.59 -0.53 -8.97
C TYR A 26 20.30 -1.37 -8.97
N TYR A 27 19.23 -0.89 -8.35
CA TYR A 27 17.97 -1.63 -8.35
C TYR A 27 17.37 -1.75 -9.75
N VAL A 28 17.44 -0.70 -10.57
CA VAL A 28 16.97 -0.73 -11.97
C VAL A 28 17.77 -1.75 -12.77
N ASP A 29 19.09 -1.67 -12.71
CA ASP A 29 20.00 -2.51 -13.49
C ASP A 29 19.90 -4.00 -13.10
N HIS A 30 19.61 -4.28 -11.83
CA HIS A 30 19.54 -5.65 -11.29
C HIS A 30 18.10 -6.09 -10.95
N ARG A 31 17.08 -5.39 -11.45
CA ARG A 31 15.68 -5.59 -11.02
C ARG A 31 15.22 -7.03 -11.21
N GLU A 32 15.46 -7.60 -12.39
CA GLU A 32 14.99 -8.94 -12.74
C GLU A 32 15.67 -10.02 -11.90
N GLU A 33 16.99 -9.93 -11.74
CA GLU A 33 17.79 -10.84 -10.92
C GLU A 33 17.36 -10.78 -9.45
N ILE A 34 17.20 -9.56 -8.90
CA ILE A 34 16.74 -9.36 -7.52
C ILE A 34 15.36 -9.99 -7.33
N LEU A 35 14.42 -9.74 -8.24
CA LEU A 35 13.07 -10.27 -8.14
C LEU A 35 13.04 -11.79 -8.34
N ALA A 36 13.84 -12.34 -9.26
CA ALA A 36 13.95 -13.79 -9.46
C ALA A 36 14.46 -14.48 -8.19
N ARG A 37 15.51 -13.94 -7.57
CA ARG A 37 16.03 -14.45 -6.30
C ARG A 37 15.00 -14.32 -5.17
N GLN A 38 14.30 -13.20 -5.07
CA GLN A 38 13.24 -13.01 -4.06
C GLN A 38 12.06 -13.97 -4.23
N ARG A 39 11.74 -14.35 -5.48
CA ARG A 39 10.68 -15.32 -5.81
C ARG A 39 11.15 -16.77 -5.77
N SER A 40 12.45 -17.03 -5.58
CA SER A 40 12.97 -18.40 -5.49
C SER A 40 12.28 -19.16 -4.36
N GLU A 41 12.01 -20.44 -4.61
CA GLU A 41 11.33 -21.31 -3.66
C GLU A 41 12.10 -21.39 -2.33
N GLU A 42 13.43 -21.45 -2.40
CA GLU A 42 14.34 -21.43 -1.25
C GLU A 42 14.12 -20.20 -0.36
N VAL A 43 14.09 -19.00 -0.94
CA VAL A 43 13.84 -17.76 -0.18
C VAL A 43 12.42 -17.75 0.38
N ARG A 44 11.43 -18.24 -0.38
CA ARG A 44 10.04 -18.33 0.09
C ARG A 44 9.90 -19.24 1.30
N ILE A 45 10.55 -20.41 1.29
CA ILE A 45 10.57 -21.37 2.40
C ILE A 45 11.25 -20.74 3.63
N VAL A 46 12.45 -20.19 3.47
CA VAL A 46 13.20 -19.57 4.58
C VAL A 46 12.41 -18.42 5.21
N HIS A 47 11.75 -17.59 4.40
CA HIS A 47 10.87 -16.55 4.91
C HIS A 47 9.66 -17.14 5.66
N ALA A 48 8.98 -18.15 5.09
CA ALA A 48 7.85 -18.80 5.74
C ALA A 48 8.22 -19.41 7.10
N GLU A 49 9.36 -20.11 7.20
CA GLU A 49 9.88 -20.67 8.45
C GLU A 49 10.24 -19.58 9.46
N ARG A 50 10.88 -18.50 9.01
CA ARG A 50 11.17 -17.35 9.86
C ARG A 50 9.88 -16.73 10.40
N TYR A 51 8.86 -16.55 9.56
CA TYR A 51 7.57 -16.04 10.00
C TYR A 51 6.88 -16.99 10.97
N ALA A 52 6.93 -18.31 10.74
CA ALA A 52 6.36 -19.30 11.63
C ALA A 52 7.01 -19.24 13.03
N ARG A 53 8.36 -19.22 13.09
CA ARG A 53 9.11 -19.13 14.35
C ARG A 53 8.88 -17.84 15.12
N ASN A 54 8.63 -16.72 14.42
CA ASN A 54 8.43 -15.42 15.04
C ASN A 54 6.94 -15.01 15.14
N ARG A 55 6.00 -15.92 14.82
CA ARG A 55 4.57 -15.57 14.71
C ARG A 55 4.02 -14.99 16.00
N ASP A 56 4.32 -15.62 17.13
CA ASP A 56 3.77 -15.21 18.42
C ASP A 56 4.41 -13.91 18.92
N ASP A 57 5.72 -13.74 18.69
CA ASP A 57 6.41 -12.46 18.95
C ASP A 57 5.84 -11.32 18.10
N ILE A 58 5.62 -11.55 16.80
CA ILE A 58 4.98 -10.56 15.91
C ILE A 58 3.58 -10.21 16.42
N ARG A 59 2.78 -11.21 16.82
CA ARG A 59 1.44 -10.98 17.38
C ARG A 59 1.48 -10.22 18.69
N ALA A 60 2.40 -10.56 19.59
CA ALA A 60 2.59 -9.88 20.87
C ALA A 60 2.99 -8.41 20.66
N LYS A 61 3.96 -8.16 19.78
CA LYS A 61 4.38 -6.80 19.39
C LYS A 61 3.23 -6.01 18.75
N GLN A 62 2.45 -6.64 17.87
CA GLN A 62 1.28 -6.00 17.28
C GLN A 62 0.18 -5.72 18.31
N ALA A 63 0.00 -6.58 19.32
CA ALA A 63 -0.96 -6.37 20.39
C ALA A 63 -0.57 -5.18 21.27
N VAL A 64 0.71 -5.10 21.67
CA VAL A 64 1.27 -3.94 22.38
C VAL A 64 1.10 -2.67 21.54
N TYR A 65 1.52 -2.69 20.28
CA TYR A 65 1.38 -1.55 19.36
C TYR A 65 -0.08 -1.10 19.23
N ARG A 66 -1.04 -2.01 19.02
CA ARG A 66 -2.45 -1.64 18.92
C ARG A 66 -3.01 -1.02 20.21
N ARG A 67 -2.53 -1.47 21.37
CA ARG A 67 -2.94 -0.92 22.68
C ARG A 67 -2.34 0.47 22.89
N GLU A 68 -1.05 0.63 22.64
CA GLU A 68 -0.33 1.90 22.82
C GLU A 68 -0.78 2.96 21.80
N HIS A 69 -1.12 2.55 20.58
CA HIS A 69 -1.60 3.42 19.50
C HIS A 69 -3.12 3.33 19.30
N GLN A 70 -3.87 2.95 20.35
CA GLN A 70 -5.32 2.77 20.26
C GLN A 70 -6.02 4.07 19.87
N GLU A 71 -5.64 5.19 20.51
CA GLU A 71 -6.21 6.51 20.24
C GLU A 71 -5.91 6.99 18.82
N GLU A 72 -4.68 6.77 18.31
CA GLU A 72 -4.33 7.11 16.93
C GLU A 72 -5.14 6.31 15.91
N HIS A 73 -5.33 5.00 16.15
CA HIS A 73 -6.15 4.16 15.28
C HIS A 73 -7.63 4.57 15.31
N GLN A 74 -8.14 4.91 16.50
CA GLN A 74 -9.49 5.46 16.67
C GLN A 74 -9.62 6.79 15.93
N ALA A 75 -8.70 7.74 16.14
CA ALA A 75 -8.67 9.04 15.48
C ALA A 75 -8.64 8.90 13.95
N ARG A 76 -7.85 7.98 13.40
CA ARG A 76 -7.81 7.73 11.95
C ARG A 76 -9.14 7.19 11.42
N THR A 77 -9.80 6.32 12.19
CA THR A 77 -11.09 5.73 11.80
C THR A 77 -12.21 6.76 11.87
N THR A 78 -12.25 7.56 12.94
CA THR A 78 -13.24 8.63 13.11
C THR A 78 -13.06 9.73 12.07
N ASP A 79 -11.82 10.13 11.78
CA ASP A 79 -11.49 11.09 10.72
C ASP A 79 -11.94 10.59 9.34
N TYR A 80 -11.69 9.32 9.02
CA TYR A 80 -12.19 8.71 7.78
C TYR A 80 -13.72 8.78 7.69
N GLN A 81 -14.43 8.37 8.75
CA GLN A 81 -15.90 8.40 8.80
C GLN A 81 -16.45 9.82 8.74
N HIS A 82 -15.80 10.77 9.40
CA HIS A 82 -16.16 12.17 9.37
C HIS A 82 -16.07 12.72 7.94
N ARG A 83 -14.94 12.52 7.26
CA ARG A 83 -14.77 12.95 5.85
C ARG A 83 -15.78 12.28 4.93
N GLN A 84 -16.04 10.99 5.12
CA GLN A 84 -17.02 10.26 4.33
C GLN A 84 -18.41 10.91 4.41
N ARG A 85 -18.82 11.38 5.60
CA ARG A 85 -20.11 12.07 5.80
C ARG A 85 -20.07 13.52 5.34
N ALA A 86 -19.01 14.25 5.70
CA ALA A 86 -18.87 15.68 5.42
C ALA A 86 -18.71 15.98 3.93
N ASN A 87 -17.98 15.13 3.20
CA ASN A 87 -17.82 15.29 1.76
C ASN A 87 -19.08 14.89 0.99
N GLY A 88 -20.04 14.24 1.65
CA GLY A 88 -21.30 13.82 1.07
C GLY A 88 -21.22 12.57 0.20
N GLY A 89 -22.39 12.14 -0.26
CA GLY A 89 -22.55 10.99 -1.12
C GLY A 89 -22.91 9.69 -0.40
N SER A 90 -23.32 8.70 -1.19
CA SER A 90 -23.69 7.37 -0.71
C SER A 90 -23.22 6.29 -1.68
N PHE A 91 -22.73 5.19 -1.13
CA PHE A 91 -22.34 4.01 -1.90
C PHE A 91 -22.58 2.73 -1.10
N THR A 92 -23.59 2.00 -1.51
CA THR A 92 -24.14 0.82 -0.86
C THR A 92 -23.41 -0.46 -1.26
N LEU A 93 -23.70 -1.56 -0.56
CA LEU A 93 -23.19 -2.88 -0.94
C LEU A 93 -23.77 -3.38 -2.27
N ALA A 94 -25.04 -3.09 -2.55
CA ALA A 94 -25.66 -3.44 -3.83
C ALA A 94 -24.98 -2.70 -5.00
N GLU A 95 -24.72 -1.40 -4.84
CA GLU A 95 -23.95 -0.63 -5.82
C GLU A 95 -22.52 -1.17 -5.97
N TRP A 96 -21.90 -1.65 -4.89
CA TRP A 96 -20.60 -2.31 -4.95
C TRP A 96 -20.62 -3.60 -5.76
N GLU A 97 -21.65 -4.43 -5.60
CA GLU A 97 -21.84 -5.66 -6.40
C GLU A 97 -21.97 -5.33 -7.89
N VAL A 98 -22.83 -4.36 -8.23
CA VAL A 98 -22.97 -3.86 -9.60
C VAL A 98 -21.64 -3.35 -10.12
N LYS A 99 -20.88 -2.59 -9.32
CA LYS A 99 -19.57 -2.07 -9.70
C LYS A 99 -18.58 -3.18 -10.04
N GLN A 100 -18.54 -4.25 -9.26
CA GLN A 100 -17.65 -5.37 -9.54
C GLN A 100 -18.01 -6.06 -10.85
N VAL A 101 -19.30 -6.26 -11.12
CA VAL A 101 -19.78 -6.85 -12.38
C VAL A 101 -19.42 -5.98 -13.58
N MET A 102 -19.65 -4.66 -13.51
CA MET A 102 -19.33 -3.74 -14.61
C MET A 102 -17.85 -3.72 -14.98
N PHE A 103 -16.97 -4.01 -14.01
CA PHE A 103 -15.52 -4.08 -14.23
C PHE A 103 -15.03 -5.51 -14.46
N ASP A 104 -15.92 -6.47 -14.73
CA ASP A 104 -15.57 -7.89 -14.94
C ASP A 104 -14.74 -8.48 -13.78
N PHE A 105 -15.01 -8.03 -12.55
CA PHE A 105 -14.23 -8.40 -11.35
C PHE A 105 -12.73 -8.09 -11.46
N ARG A 106 -12.35 -7.15 -12.33
CA ARG A 106 -10.97 -6.71 -12.56
C ARG A 106 -10.70 -5.37 -11.91
N CYS A 107 -9.42 -5.13 -11.61
CA CYS A 107 -8.97 -3.85 -11.11
C CYS A 107 -9.08 -2.78 -12.21
N ALA A 108 -9.72 -1.64 -11.89
CA ALA A 108 -9.86 -0.48 -12.77
C ALA A 108 -8.54 0.12 -13.26
N TYR A 109 -7.42 -0.20 -12.61
CA TYR A 109 -6.11 0.36 -12.91
C TYR A 109 -5.20 -0.57 -13.71
N CYS A 110 -5.05 -1.83 -13.27
CA CYS A 110 -4.15 -2.78 -13.92
C CYS A 110 -4.86 -3.84 -14.76
N GLY A 111 -6.20 -3.89 -14.74
CA GLY A 111 -7.00 -4.87 -15.46
C GLY A 111 -6.90 -6.32 -14.96
N GLN A 112 -6.13 -6.55 -13.88
CA GLN A 112 -5.93 -7.90 -13.34
C GLN A 112 -7.09 -8.31 -12.43
N GLU A 113 -7.43 -9.59 -12.47
CA GLU A 113 -8.30 -10.24 -11.48
C GLU A 113 -7.60 -10.30 -10.12
N ALA A 114 -8.27 -9.83 -9.08
CA ALA A 114 -7.74 -9.83 -7.72
C ALA A 114 -8.87 -9.61 -6.71
N LYS A 115 -8.56 -9.73 -5.41
CA LYS A 115 -9.44 -9.24 -4.36
C LYS A 115 -9.55 -7.71 -4.46
N LEU A 116 -10.74 -7.24 -4.83
CA LEU A 116 -11.03 -5.83 -5.06
C LEU A 116 -11.36 -5.09 -3.76
N THR A 117 -10.98 -3.81 -3.73
CA THR A 117 -11.28 -2.84 -2.68
C THR A 117 -11.96 -1.63 -3.32
N ARG A 118 -12.75 -0.89 -2.53
CA ARG A 118 -13.33 0.40 -2.93
C ARG A 118 -12.23 1.46 -2.83
N ASP A 119 -11.84 2.01 -3.96
CA ASP A 119 -10.91 3.12 -4.01
C ASP A 119 -11.60 4.38 -4.51
N HIS A 120 -11.23 5.52 -3.94
CA HIS A 120 -11.77 6.82 -4.29
C HIS A 120 -10.86 7.50 -5.30
N ILE A 121 -11.39 7.83 -6.48
CA ILE A 121 -10.67 8.52 -7.57
C ILE A 121 -10.04 9.81 -7.02
N ILE A 122 -10.89 10.65 -6.41
CA ILE A 122 -10.50 11.76 -5.55
C ILE A 122 -10.57 11.26 -4.10
N PRO A 123 -9.45 11.10 -3.38
CA PRO A 123 -9.47 10.62 -2.00
C PRO A 123 -10.35 11.47 -1.10
N LEU A 124 -10.97 10.85 -0.08
CA LEU A 124 -11.74 11.60 0.94
C LEU A 124 -10.88 12.67 1.64
N SER A 125 -9.58 12.43 1.82
CA SER A 125 -8.65 13.41 2.41
C SER A 125 -8.43 14.65 1.54
N GLU A 126 -8.71 14.55 0.25
CA GLU A 126 -8.60 15.65 -0.72
C GLU A 126 -9.98 16.22 -1.09
N GLY A 127 -11.01 15.91 -0.29
CA GLY A 127 -12.38 16.44 -0.49
C GLY A 127 -13.27 15.64 -1.44
N GLY A 128 -12.85 14.46 -1.91
CA GLY A 128 -13.69 13.63 -2.78
C GLY A 128 -14.91 13.05 -2.05
N THR A 129 -16.02 12.88 -2.76
CA THR A 129 -17.29 12.38 -2.20
C THR A 129 -17.30 10.85 -2.05
N HIS A 130 -18.22 10.29 -1.27
CA HIS A 130 -18.45 8.85 -1.19
C HIS A 130 -19.50 8.35 -2.20
N ASP A 131 -19.54 8.94 -3.40
CA ASP A 131 -20.52 8.61 -4.44
C ASP A 131 -20.05 7.49 -5.37
N TYR A 132 -21.05 6.90 -6.04
CA TYR A 132 -20.86 5.93 -7.11
C TYR A 132 -19.82 6.37 -8.15
N SER A 133 -19.86 7.61 -8.63
CA SER A 133 -18.96 8.12 -9.66
C SER A 133 -17.51 8.26 -9.19
N ASN A 134 -17.28 8.47 -7.90
CA ASN A 134 -15.94 8.65 -7.32
C ASN A 134 -15.32 7.33 -6.82
N ILE A 135 -16.05 6.22 -6.85
CA ILE A 135 -15.57 4.92 -6.34
C ILE A 135 -15.31 3.96 -7.49
N VAL A 136 -14.17 3.29 -7.47
CA VAL A 136 -13.83 2.21 -8.42
C VAL A 136 -13.22 0.99 -7.77
N PRO A 137 -13.32 -0.19 -8.41
CA PRO A 137 -12.69 -1.40 -7.91
C PRO A 137 -11.19 -1.39 -8.15
N ALA A 138 -10.41 -1.48 -7.09
CA ALA A 138 -8.95 -1.54 -7.17
C ALA A 138 -8.38 -2.71 -6.37
N CYS A 139 -7.37 -3.40 -6.91
CA CYS A 139 -6.61 -4.37 -6.13
C CYS A 139 -5.77 -3.66 -5.05
N GLN A 140 -5.44 -4.38 -3.98
CA GLN A 140 -4.72 -3.80 -2.84
C GLN A 140 -3.38 -3.16 -3.22
N SER A 141 -2.66 -3.73 -4.20
CA SER A 141 -1.37 -3.20 -4.66
C SER A 141 -1.55 -1.86 -5.39
N CYS A 142 -2.51 -1.75 -6.31
CA CYS A 142 -2.76 -0.51 -7.04
C CYS A 142 -3.32 0.58 -6.13
N ASN A 143 -4.27 0.25 -5.24
CA ASN A 143 -4.83 1.19 -4.28
C ASN A 143 -3.73 1.74 -3.35
N SER A 144 -2.89 0.86 -2.79
CA SER A 144 -1.72 1.26 -1.98
C SER A 144 -0.74 2.13 -2.77
N ARG A 145 -0.47 1.79 -4.04
CA ARG A 145 0.43 2.57 -4.91
C ARG A 145 -0.13 3.96 -5.22
N LYS A 146 -1.44 4.08 -5.45
CA LYS A 146 -2.10 5.37 -5.67
C LYS A 146 -1.97 6.26 -4.44
N GLY A 147 -2.33 5.73 -3.27
CA GLY A 147 -2.34 6.47 -2.01
C GLY A 147 -3.28 7.68 -2.08
N ARG A 148 -2.78 8.86 -1.71
CA ARG A 148 -3.55 10.12 -1.69
C ARG A 148 -3.54 10.89 -3.03
N ARG A 149 -3.06 10.28 -4.11
CA ARG A 149 -3.08 10.93 -5.43
C ARG A 149 -4.48 10.91 -6.00
N ILE A 150 -4.87 12.03 -6.62
CA ILE A 150 -6.03 12.09 -7.51
C ILE A 150 -5.61 11.48 -8.84
N VAL A 151 -6.44 10.62 -9.39
CA VAL A 151 -6.16 9.92 -10.65
C VAL A 151 -7.29 10.17 -11.64
N ASP A 152 -6.97 10.22 -12.93
CA ASP A 152 -7.97 10.05 -13.97
C ASP A 152 -7.87 8.61 -14.46
N ILE A 153 -8.95 7.85 -14.34
CA ILE A 153 -8.99 6.44 -14.73
C ILE A 153 -8.73 6.28 -16.23
N GLY A 154 -9.16 7.24 -17.06
CA GLY A 154 -8.90 7.20 -18.51
C GLY A 154 -7.41 7.32 -18.86
N ALA A 155 -6.61 7.92 -17.98
CA ALA A 155 -5.17 8.13 -18.17
C ALA A 155 -4.30 7.19 -17.32
N TYR A 156 -4.86 6.48 -16.33
CA TYR A 156 -4.13 5.65 -15.39
C TYR A 156 -3.84 4.24 -15.95
N CYS A 157 -3.20 4.16 -17.11
CA CYS A 157 -2.61 2.92 -17.58
C CYS A 157 -1.23 2.73 -16.93
N GLY A 158 -1.21 2.12 -15.75
CA GLY A 158 -0.19 1.10 -15.43
C GLY A 158 1.29 1.47 -15.25
N SER A 159 1.73 2.74 -15.23
CA SER A 159 3.16 3.07 -14.95
C SER A 159 3.62 2.57 -13.57
#